data_AF-A0A1A0M942-F1
#
_entry.id   AF-A0A1A0M942-F1
#
_cell.length_a   1.000
_cell.length_b   1.000
_cell.length_c   1.000
_cell.angle_alpha   90.00
_cell.angle_beta   90.00
_cell.angle_gamma   90.00
#
_symmetry.space_group_name_H-M   'P 1'
#
loop_
_entity.id
_entity.type
_entity.pdbx_description
1 polymer ?
#
loop_
_entity_poly.entity_id
_entity_poly.type
_entity_poly.pdbx_seq_one_letter_code
_entity_poly.pdbx_strand_id
1 'polypeptide(L)'
;MGGLVAQHASEHVSVDRIIALGTPWHGSILSLNAMSAGVLSKLPFSESAVRDLTVTLPSMYDLLPWWNCIAPSSTSREDPHPVDRALIESIGGNRSLYTAAAAAYADRATNRGGDVLDVIGIGQPTSASASIIDGVIHPRKEAYVRDGVGFERSSTGELVTLEPRGDGTVPTFSAAFAGHVSQSCQYLGHGLLPYAAEGVEVATHFVKNAEEPTFLTGGSNLGVSAPQLIRTGANAELEIVGATSETDVRVAILDEAGQVVAQPTFVTQAGQSLAPASTDEEGIFTVRVDNGHGTPVETSYMVLSE
;
A
#
# COMPACT_ATOMS: atom_id res chain seq x y z
N MET A 1 10.28 0.55 2.07
CA MET A 1 11.42 1.49 1.89
C MET A 1 12.78 0.82 2.01
N GLY A 2 13.01 -0.11 2.95
CA GLY A 2 14.33 -0.70 3.19
C GLY A 2 15.04 -1.26 1.95
N GLY A 3 14.31 -1.88 1.01
CA GLY A 3 14.89 -2.36 -0.26
C GLY A 3 15.48 -1.24 -1.13
N LEU A 4 14.88 -0.04 -1.15
CA LEU A 4 15.43 1.11 -1.87
C LEU A 4 16.78 1.53 -1.30
N VAL A 5 16.88 1.56 0.03
CA VAL A 5 18.12 1.92 0.74
C VAL A 5 19.19 0.85 0.52
N ALA A 6 18.81 -0.43 0.59
CA ALA A 6 19.73 -1.54 0.36
C ALA A 6 20.27 -1.54 -1.09
N GLN A 7 19.40 -1.28 -2.07
CA GLN A 7 19.80 -1.16 -3.47
C GLN A 7 20.80 -0.03 -3.66
N HIS A 8 20.52 1.16 -3.14
CA HIS A 8 21.45 2.27 -3.23
C HIS A 8 22.78 1.97 -2.52
N ALA A 9 22.73 1.38 -1.32
CA ALA A 9 23.94 1.03 -0.57
C ALA A 9 24.81 -0.01 -1.30
N SER A 10 24.20 -0.91 -2.09
CA SER A 10 24.92 -1.94 -2.86
C SER A 10 25.84 -1.38 -3.95
N GLU A 11 25.68 -0.11 -4.33
CA GLU A 11 26.61 0.59 -5.22
C GLU A 11 27.97 0.84 -4.56
N HIS A 12 28.00 0.86 -3.23
CA HIS A 12 29.16 1.24 -2.44
C HIS A 12 29.79 0.07 -1.68
N VAL A 13 29.09 -1.05 -1.57
CA VAL A 13 29.57 -2.26 -0.90
C VAL A 13 29.26 -3.49 -1.73
N SER A 14 30.14 -4.49 -1.69
CA SER A 14 29.88 -5.76 -2.39
C SER A 14 28.69 -6.46 -1.73
N VAL A 15 27.61 -6.63 -2.48
CA VAL A 15 26.41 -7.35 -2.07
C VAL A 15 26.19 -8.48 -3.06
N ASP A 16 26.17 -9.72 -2.59
CA ASP A 16 25.82 -10.87 -3.44
C ASP A 16 24.35 -10.80 -3.86
N ARG A 17 23.49 -10.40 -2.92
CA ARG A 17 22.04 -10.42 -3.09
C ARG A 17 21.30 -9.47 -2.14
N ILE A 18 20.20 -8.91 -2.62
CA ILE A 18 19.22 -8.16 -1.86
C ILE A 18 17.91 -8.95 -1.85
N ILE A 19 17.36 -9.19 -0.67
CA ILE A 19 16.02 -9.78 -0.50
C ILE A 19 15.12 -8.65 0.00
N ALA A 20 14.23 -8.18 -0.87
CA ALA A 20 13.40 -7.01 -0.62
C ALA A 20 11.97 -7.42 -0.29
N LEU A 21 11.51 -7.10 0.93
CA LEU A 21 10.17 -7.43 1.39
C LEU A 21 9.27 -6.20 1.23
N GLY A 22 8.21 -6.31 0.43
CA GLY A 22 7.19 -5.26 0.24
C GLY A 22 7.78 -3.92 -0.21
N THR A 23 8.86 -3.92 -0.98
CA THR A 23 9.54 -2.67 -1.33
C THR A 23 8.76 -1.93 -2.42
N PRO A 24 8.38 -0.65 -2.20
CA PRO A 24 7.68 0.15 -3.21
C PRO A 24 8.68 0.69 -4.23
N TRP A 25 9.13 -0.15 -5.16
CA TRP A 25 10.10 0.25 -6.19
C TRP A 25 9.61 1.41 -7.04
N HIS A 26 8.31 1.44 -7.34
CA HIS A 26 7.67 2.53 -8.06
C HIS A 26 6.94 3.54 -7.16
N GLY A 27 6.98 3.37 -5.83
CA GLY A 27 6.33 4.25 -4.85
C GLY A 27 4.96 3.78 -4.34
N SER A 28 4.27 4.62 -3.59
CA SER A 28 2.92 4.35 -3.05
C SER A 28 2.07 5.61 -3.04
N ILE A 29 0.76 5.47 -3.24
CA ILE A 29 -0.19 6.59 -3.07
C ILE A 29 -0.21 7.10 -1.61
N LEU A 30 0.10 6.25 -0.64
CA LEU A 30 0.07 6.63 0.77
C LEU A 30 1.11 7.68 1.13
N SER A 31 2.27 7.72 0.46
CA SER A 31 3.26 8.78 0.68
C SER A 31 2.71 10.15 0.28
N LEU A 32 2.04 10.21 -0.87
CA LEU A 32 1.40 11.41 -1.38
C LEU A 32 0.23 11.88 -0.49
N ASN A 33 -0.59 10.94 0.00
CA ASN A 33 -1.67 11.24 0.95
C ASN A 33 -1.12 11.79 2.27
N ALA A 34 -0.09 11.16 2.84
CA ALA A 34 0.55 11.64 4.06
C ALA A 34 1.09 13.08 3.89
N MET A 35 1.69 13.39 2.73
CA MET A 35 2.20 14.72 2.41
C MET A 35 1.11 15.77 2.18
N SER A 36 -0.10 15.41 1.73
CA SER A 36 -1.17 16.39 1.50
C SER A 36 -2.13 16.52 2.68
N ALA A 37 -2.54 15.39 3.25
CA ALA A 37 -3.62 15.29 4.22
C ALA A 37 -3.10 15.00 5.63
N GLY A 38 -1.81 14.69 5.80
CA GLY A 38 -1.27 14.31 7.10
C GLY A 38 -1.74 12.95 7.60
N VAL A 39 -2.25 12.10 6.71
CA VAL A 39 -2.75 10.77 7.08
C VAL A 39 -1.61 9.76 6.96
N LEU A 40 -1.01 9.45 8.11
CA LEU A 40 -0.09 8.32 8.28
C LEU A 40 -0.53 7.54 9.52
N SER A 41 -0.96 6.30 9.34
CA SER A 41 -1.39 5.45 10.45
C SER A 41 -0.28 5.31 11.51
N LYS A 42 -0.68 5.21 12.78
CA LYS A 42 0.20 4.94 13.94
C LYS A 42 1.05 6.11 14.46
N LEU A 43 0.80 7.34 14.01
CA LEU A 43 1.45 8.53 14.58
C LEU A 43 0.49 9.27 15.53
N PRO A 44 0.91 9.57 16.78
CA PRO A 44 0.09 10.29 17.76
C PRO A 44 0.15 11.81 17.53
N PHE A 45 0.08 12.25 16.27
CA PHE A 45 0.22 13.66 15.89
C PHE A 45 -1.01 14.13 15.11
N SER A 46 -1.31 15.43 15.18
CA SER A 46 -2.36 16.03 14.35
C SER A 46 -2.02 15.88 12.87
N GLU A 47 -3.04 15.83 12.02
CA GLU A 47 -2.89 15.82 10.55
C GLU A 47 -1.96 16.95 10.07
N SER A 48 -2.11 18.17 10.62
CA SER A 48 -1.23 19.29 10.29
C SER A 48 0.24 19.02 10.64
N ALA A 49 0.52 18.45 11.81
CA ALA A 49 1.89 18.16 12.23
C ALA A 49 2.51 17.02 11.41
N VAL A 50 1.72 15.99 11.08
CA VAL A 50 2.17 14.91 10.17
C VAL A 50 2.47 15.48 8.79
N ARG A 51 1.61 16.35 8.27
CA ARG A 51 1.82 17.01 6.97
C ARG A 51 3.11 17.84 6.98
N ASP A 52 3.26 18.73 7.97
CA ASP A 52 4.42 19.62 8.09
C ASP A 52 5.72 18.82 8.23
N LEU A 53 5.70 17.67 8.92
CA LEU A 53 6.82 16.76 8.99
C LEU A 53 7.10 16.11 7.63
N THR A 54 6.10 15.46 7.04
CA THR A 54 6.28 14.61 5.84
C THR A 54 6.77 15.39 4.63
N VAL A 55 6.38 16.65 4.45
CA VAL A 55 6.89 17.50 3.36
C VAL A 55 8.38 17.86 3.51
N THR A 56 8.99 17.67 4.68
CA THR A 56 10.42 17.95 4.92
C THR A 56 11.32 16.72 4.83
N LEU A 57 10.74 15.51 4.82
CA LEU A 57 11.49 14.25 4.87
C LEU A 57 11.85 13.78 3.46
N PRO A 58 13.16 13.66 3.10
CA PRO A 58 13.58 13.16 1.79
C PRO A 58 12.99 11.80 1.44
N SER A 59 12.87 10.91 2.43
CA SER A 59 12.30 9.58 2.28
C SER A 59 10.86 9.57 1.77
N MET A 60 10.07 10.61 2.04
CA MET A 60 8.70 10.70 1.52
C MET A 60 8.70 10.93 0.01
N TYR A 61 9.69 11.67 -0.50
CA TYR A 61 9.86 11.92 -1.93
C TYR A 61 10.34 10.66 -2.66
N ASP A 62 11.23 9.87 -2.03
CA ASP A 62 11.69 8.59 -2.59
C ASP A 62 10.57 7.56 -2.75
N LEU A 63 9.47 7.74 -2.02
CA LEU A 63 8.29 6.88 -1.99
C LEU A 63 7.13 7.42 -2.84
N LEU A 64 7.30 8.55 -3.54
CA LEU A 64 6.27 9.08 -4.42
C LEU A 64 5.95 8.09 -5.55
N PRO A 65 4.69 8.04 -6.01
CA PRO A 65 4.28 7.14 -7.08
C PRO A 65 4.80 7.63 -8.44
N TRP A 66 5.58 6.79 -9.12
CA TRP A 66 6.20 7.07 -10.42
C TRP A 66 5.41 6.44 -11.59
N TRP A 67 4.09 6.60 -11.57
CA TRP A 67 3.18 6.20 -12.64
C TRP A 67 2.04 7.22 -12.78
N ASN A 68 1.26 7.11 -13.87
CA ASN A 68 0.09 7.96 -14.12
C ASN A 68 -1.04 7.60 -13.16
N CYS A 69 -1.08 8.30 -12.03
CA CYS A 69 -1.91 7.95 -10.89
C CYS A 69 -2.84 9.07 -10.44
N ILE A 70 -2.67 10.29 -10.94
CA ILE A 70 -3.55 11.40 -10.60
C ILE A 70 -4.73 11.38 -11.55
N ALA A 71 -5.91 11.18 -10.98
CA ALA A 71 -7.17 11.14 -11.70
C ALA A 71 -7.43 12.50 -12.37
N PRO A 72 -7.91 12.52 -13.62
CA PRO A 72 -8.40 13.75 -14.23
C PRO A 72 -9.61 14.27 -13.44
N SER A 73 -9.95 15.56 -13.62
CA SER A 73 -11.19 16.08 -13.05
C SER A 73 -12.39 15.29 -13.59
N SER A 74 -13.46 15.14 -12.80
CA SER A 74 -14.68 14.43 -13.21
C SER A 74 -15.39 15.06 -14.41
N THR A 75 -15.05 16.31 -14.75
CA THR A 75 -15.59 17.06 -15.89
C THR A 75 -14.66 17.06 -17.10
N SER A 76 -13.44 16.53 -16.95
CA SER A 76 -12.40 16.50 -17.98
C SER A 76 -12.40 15.16 -18.72
N ARG A 77 -12.03 15.19 -20.00
CA ARG A 77 -11.72 14.00 -20.81
C ARG A 77 -10.21 13.73 -20.88
N GLU A 78 -9.42 14.40 -20.06
CA GLU A 78 -7.97 14.20 -20.01
C GLU A 78 -7.62 12.79 -19.54
N ASP A 79 -6.37 12.42 -19.82
CA ASP A 79 -5.76 11.20 -19.33
C ASP A 79 -5.24 11.42 -17.89
N PRO A 80 -5.13 10.36 -17.08
CA PRO A 80 -4.47 10.45 -15.80
C PRO A 80 -3.00 10.83 -16.02
N HIS A 81 -2.47 11.64 -15.12
CA HIS A 81 -1.11 12.17 -15.22
C HIS A 81 -0.25 11.71 -14.03
N PRO A 82 1.09 11.70 -14.19
CA PRO A 82 1.98 11.38 -13.08
C PRO A 82 1.97 12.48 -12.04
N VAL A 83 2.46 12.16 -10.84
CA VAL A 83 2.86 13.17 -9.86
C VAL A 83 3.98 13.99 -10.49
N ASP A 84 3.80 15.30 -10.53
CA ASP A 84 4.79 16.23 -11.05
C ASP A 84 5.24 17.24 -9.99
N ARG A 85 6.24 18.04 -10.36
CA ARG A 85 6.79 19.09 -9.49
C ARG A 85 5.73 20.10 -9.05
N ALA A 86 4.83 20.49 -9.96
CA ALA A 86 3.85 21.53 -9.69
C ALA A 86 2.81 21.06 -8.66
N LEU A 87 2.38 19.80 -8.75
CA LEU A 87 1.54 19.16 -7.76
C LEU A 87 2.23 19.07 -6.39
N ILE A 88 3.51 18.67 -6.37
CA ILE A 88 4.25 18.59 -5.10
C ILE A 88 4.38 19.97 -4.45
N GLU A 89 4.69 21.02 -5.22
CA GLU A 89 4.74 22.39 -4.72
C GLU A 89 3.36 22.86 -4.22
N SER A 90 2.26 22.47 -4.86
CA SER A 90 0.91 22.89 -4.47
C SER A 90 0.44 22.29 -3.13
N ILE A 91 0.94 21.11 -2.76
CA ILE A 91 0.69 20.50 -1.44
C ILE A 91 1.73 20.89 -0.38
N GLY A 92 2.56 21.90 -0.64
CA GLY A 92 3.57 22.41 0.30
C GLY A 92 4.90 21.64 0.28
N GLY A 93 5.10 20.77 -0.71
CA GLY A 93 6.34 20.02 -0.89
C GLY A 93 7.51 20.86 -1.38
N ASN A 94 8.71 20.33 -1.15
CA ASN A 94 9.98 20.93 -1.48
C ASN A 94 10.45 20.51 -2.88
N ARG A 95 10.63 21.51 -3.75
CA ARG A 95 11.13 21.33 -5.12
C ARG A 95 12.44 20.55 -5.21
N SER A 96 13.41 20.86 -4.36
CA SER A 96 14.74 20.26 -4.44
C SER A 96 14.71 18.79 -4.04
N LEU A 97 13.88 18.43 -3.05
CA LEU A 97 13.68 17.03 -2.66
C LEU A 97 12.98 16.23 -3.76
N TYR A 98 11.96 16.81 -4.41
CA TYR A 98 11.31 16.17 -5.56
C TYR A 98 12.29 15.92 -6.71
N THR A 99 13.10 16.92 -7.07
CA THR A 99 14.11 16.77 -8.14
C THR A 99 15.13 15.69 -7.81
N ALA A 100 15.58 15.62 -6.55
CA ALA A 100 16.51 14.58 -6.11
C ALA A 100 15.89 13.18 -6.19
N ALA A 101 14.65 13.00 -5.72
CA ALA A 101 13.95 11.72 -5.79
C ALA A 101 13.67 11.28 -7.24
N ALA A 102 13.30 12.22 -8.12
CA ALA A 102 13.12 11.93 -9.55
C ALA A 102 14.41 11.42 -10.20
N ALA A 103 15.55 12.05 -9.89
CA ALA A 103 16.86 11.60 -10.36
C ALA A 103 17.22 10.21 -9.80
N ALA A 104 16.98 9.98 -8.50
CA ALA A 104 17.22 8.69 -7.86
C ALA A 104 16.35 7.56 -8.44
N TYR A 105 15.08 7.85 -8.77
CA TYR A 105 14.20 6.87 -9.43
C TYR A 105 14.68 6.54 -10.84
N ALA A 106 15.10 7.54 -11.62
CA ALA A 106 15.65 7.33 -12.96
C ALA A 106 16.93 6.49 -12.93
N ASP A 107 17.82 6.73 -11.94
CA ASP A 107 19.04 5.95 -11.77
C ASP A 107 18.74 4.47 -11.44
N ARG A 108 17.82 4.22 -10.50
CA ARG A 108 17.36 2.87 -10.11
C ARG A 108 16.89 2.01 -11.28
N ALA A 109 16.25 2.59 -12.29
CA ALA A 109 15.82 1.89 -13.50
C ALA A 109 16.99 1.33 -14.33
N THR A 110 18.18 1.91 -14.17
CA THR A 110 19.38 1.53 -14.90
C THR A 110 20.42 0.83 -14.04
N ASN A 111 20.35 0.99 -12.72
CA ASN A 111 21.37 0.52 -11.78
C ASN A 111 21.04 -0.89 -11.26
N ARG A 112 22.00 -1.81 -11.41
CA ARG A 112 21.83 -3.25 -11.09
C ARG A 112 22.94 -3.73 -10.15
N GLY A 113 23.04 -3.12 -8.97
CA GLY A 113 23.88 -3.62 -7.90
C GLY A 113 23.30 -4.90 -7.29
N GLY A 114 23.96 -6.04 -7.54
CA GLY A 114 23.59 -7.34 -6.99
C GLY A 114 22.30 -7.95 -7.56
N ASP A 115 22.06 -9.22 -7.21
CA ASP A 115 20.78 -9.89 -7.49
C ASP A 115 19.72 -9.35 -6.55
N VAL A 116 18.62 -8.79 -7.06
CA VAL A 116 17.47 -8.40 -6.24
C VAL A 116 16.37 -9.46 -6.37
N LEU A 117 15.86 -9.94 -5.24
CA LEU A 117 14.72 -10.86 -5.15
C LEU A 117 13.61 -10.23 -4.32
N ASP A 118 12.42 -10.19 -4.88
CA ASP A 118 11.28 -9.52 -4.28
C ASP A 118 10.36 -10.51 -3.55
N VAL A 119 9.99 -10.19 -2.32
CA VAL A 119 8.91 -10.85 -1.58
C VAL A 119 7.75 -9.85 -1.52
N ILE A 120 6.71 -10.11 -2.29
CA ILE A 120 5.64 -9.15 -2.59
C ILE A 120 4.36 -9.58 -1.87
N GLY A 121 3.78 -8.69 -1.07
CA GLY A 121 2.45 -8.93 -0.52
C GLY A 121 1.35 -8.71 -1.56
N ILE A 122 0.34 -9.58 -1.56
CA ILE A 122 -0.78 -9.59 -2.52
C ILE A 122 -2.12 -9.85 -1.83
N GLY A 123 -3.20 -9.68 -2.59
CA GLY A 123 -4.57 -9.98 -2.16
C GLY A 123 -5.28 -8.86 -1.40
N GLN A 124 -4.52 -7.90 -0.85
CA GLN A 124 -5.10 -6.80 -0.07
C GLN A 124 -5.59 -5.66 -0.97
N PRO A 125 -6.75 -5.03 -0.67
CA PRO A 125 -7.14 -3.77 -1.30
C PRO A 125 -6.06 -2.72 -1.08
N THR A 126 -5.56 -2.14 -2.16
CA THR A 126 -4.42 -1.21 -2.10
C THR A 126 -4.66 -0.01 -2.99
N SER A 127 -4.35 1.19 -2.51
CA SER A 127 -4.51 2.41 -3.31
C SER A 127 -3.50 2.45 -4.47
N ALA A 128 -4.00 2.74 -5.67
CA ALA A 128 -3.20 2.78 -6.89
C ALA A 128 -3.39 4.04 -7.74
N SER A 129 -4.38 4.86 -7.42
CA SER A 129 -4.54 6.22 -7.95
C SER A 129 -5.00 7.17 -6.86
N ALA A 130 -5.14 8.44 -7.18
CA ALA A 130 -5.72 9.42 -6.29
C ALA A 130 -6.45 10.53 -7.05
N SER A 131 -7.42 11.16 -6.40
CA SER A 131 -8.02 12.41 -6.86
C SER A 131 -7.66 13.57 -5.97
N ILE A 132 -7.69 14.77 -6.54
CA ILE A 132 -7.46 16.01 -5.82
C ILE A 132 -8.80 16.68 -5.57
N ILE A 133 -9.15 16.94 -4.31
CA ILE A 133 -10.35 17.68 -3.91
C ILE A 133 -9.90 18.77 -2.96
N ASP A 134 -10.18 20.03 -3.29
CA ASP A 134 -9.80 21.20 -2.47
C ASP A 134 -8.31 21.22 -2.05
N GLY A 135 -7.43 20.78 -2.94
CA GLY A 135 -5.97 20.71 -2.71
C GLY A 135 -5.52 19.52 -1.85
N VAL A 136 -6.42 18.61 -1.49
CA VAL A 136 -6.14 17.40 -0.70
C VAL A 136 -6.16 16.18 -1.61
N ILE A 137 -5.21 15.27 -1.40
CA ILE A 137 -5.11 14.01 -2.15
C ILE A 137 -5.97 12.95 -1.46
N HIS A 138 -6.88 12.37 -2.22
CA HIS A 138 -7.74 11.28 -1.79
C HIS A 138 -7.37 10.00 -2.54
N PRO A 139 -6.79 9.00 -1.85
CA PRO A 139 -6.45 7.73 -2.46
C PRO A 139 -7.67 7.01 -3.03
N ARG A 140 -7.44 6.29 -4.13
CA ARG A 140 -8.41 5.42 -4.80
C ARG A 140 -7.76 4.06 -5.04
N LYS A 141 -8.56 3.00 -4.96
CA LYS A 141 -8.09 1.61 -5.15
C LYS A 141 -7.87 1.25 -6.62
N GLU A 142 -8.42 2.05 -7.51
CA GLU A 142 -8.39 1.84 -8.95
C GLU A 142 -7.04 2.24 -9.57
N ALA A 143 -6.65 1.57 -10.65
CA ALA A 143 -5.61 1.98 -11.58
C ALA A 143 -6.15 2.01 -13.01
N TYR A 144 -5.50 2.77 -13.87
CA TYR A 144 -5.93 3.00 -15.24
C TYR A 144 -5.28 2.00 -16.20
N VAL A 145 -6.09 1.34 -17.04
CA VAL A 145 -5.61 0.37 -18.03
C VAL A 145 -4.92 1.09 -19.19
N ARG A 146 -3.77 0.59 -19.62
CA ARG A 146 -3.04 1.09 -20.79
C ARG A 146 -3.23 0.16 -21.98
N ASP A 147 -3.44 0.73 -23.16
CA ASP A 147 -3.62 0.01 -24.43
C ASP A 147 -2.33 -0.01 -25.30
N GLY A 148 -1.20 0.36 -24.71
CA GLY A 148 0.11 0.44 -25.36
C GLY A 148 0.46 1.79 -25.96
N VAL A 149 -0.53 2.65 -26.27
CA VAL A 149 -0.28 4.00 -26.83
C VAL A 149 -0.78 5.08 -25.87
N GLY A 150 -1.85 4.83 -25.13
CA GLY A 150 -2.45 5.74 -24.16
C GLY A 150 -3.17 4.98 -23.06
N PHE A 151 -4.39 5.41 -22.78
CA PHE A 151 -5.28 4.80 -21.80
C PHE A 151 -6.51 4.23 -22.48
N GLU A 152 -6.86 3.01 -22.10
CA GLU A 152 -8.05 2.36 -22.63
C GLU A 152 -9.30 3.13 -22.19
N ARG A 153 -10.25 3.28 -23.13
CA ARG A 153 -11.53 3.93 -22.88
C ARG A 153 -12.68 3.03 -23.30
N SER A 154 -13.75 3.05 -22.52
CA SER A 154 -15.00 2.37 -22.86
C SER A 154 -15.64 2.99 -24.10
N SER A 155 -16.71 2.37 -24.61
CA SER A 155 -17.51 2.92 -25.71
C SER A 155 -18.15 4.27 -25.40
N THR A 156 -18.32 4.63 -24.12
CA THR A 156 -18.82 5.94 -23.67
C THR A 156 -17.71 6.98 -23.52
N GLY A 157 -16.45 6.58 -23.66
CA GLY A 157 -15.26 7.43 -23.55
C GLY A 157 -14.69 7.55 -22.12
N GLU A 158 -15.23 6.79 -21.17
CA GLU A 158 -14.73 6.72 -19.80
C GLU A 158 -13.44 5.91 -19.74
N LEU A 159 -12.51 6.28 -18.84
CA LEU A 159 -11.29 5.52 -18.64
C LEU A 159 -11.62 4.14 -18.08
N VAL A 160 -11.05 3.09 -18.69
CA VAL A 160 -11.16 1.74 -18.13
C VAL A 160 -10.23 1.63 -16.94
N THR A 161 -10.79 1.23 -15.80
CA THR A 161 -10.04 1.00 -14.57
C THR A 161 -10.07 -0.47 -14.16
N LEU A 162 -9.06 -0.84 -13.37
CA LEU A 162 -9.00 -2.12 -12.67
C LEU A 162 -8.62 -1.84 -11.22
N GLU A 163 -8.96 -2.74 -10.29
CA GLU A 163 -8.50 -2.64 -8.90
C GLU A 163 -7.28 -3.53 -8.67
N PRO A 164 -6.05 -3.01 -8.82
CA PRO A 164 -4.86 -3.80 -8.54
C PRO A 164 -4.83 -4.11 -7.05
N ARG A 165 -4.64 -5.39 -6.73
CA ARG A 165 -4.34 -5.81 -5.36
C ARG A 165 -2.88 -5.48 -5.03
N GLY A 166 -2.54 -5.66 -3.76
CA GLY A 166 -1.21 -5.45 -3.22
C GLY A 166 -1.16 -5.94 -1.78
N ASP A 167 -0.33 -5.30 -0.98
CA ASP A 167 -0.15 -5.63 0.44
C ASP A 167 -0.90 -4.65 1.38
N GLY A 168 -1.78 -3.82 0.84
CA GLY A 168 -2.54 -2.80 1.58
C GLY A 168 -1.82 -1.45 1.65
N THR A 169 -0.54 -1.40 1.28
CA THR A 169 0.28 -0.17 1.22
C THR A 169 0.87 0.05 -0.17
N VAL A 170 1.37 -1.02 -0.79
CA VAL A 170 2.09 -1.03 -2.07
C VAL A 170 1.32 -1.94 -3.04
N PRO A 171 0.84 -1.41 -4.17
CA PRO A 171 0.19 -2.25 -5.16
C PRO A 171 1.21 -3.20 -5.80
N THR A 172 0.79 -4.39 -6.22
CA THR A 172 1.71 -5.44 -6.71
C THR A 172 2.60 -4.94 -7.85
N PHE A 173 2.06 -4.13 -8.78
CA PHE A 173 2.85 -3.59 -9.89
C PHE A 173 3.91 -2.58 -9.46
N SER A 174 3.78 -1.97 -8.28
CA SER A 174 4.79 -1.07 -7.70
C SER A 174 5.87 -1.84 -6.93
N ALA A 175 5.50 -3.01 -6.40
CA ALA A 175 6.38 -3.90 -5.67
C ALA A 175 7.21 -4.84 -6.56
N ALA A 176 6.88 -4.93 -7.85
CA ALA A 176 7.65 -5.67 -8.84
C ALA A 176 8.47 -4.71 -9.70
N PHE A 177 9.74 -5.03 -9.95
CA PHE A 177 10.61 -4.24 -10.81
C PHE A 177 11.17 -5.06 -11.97
N ALA A 178 11.11 -4.51 -13.17
CA ALA A 178 11.61 -5.21 -14.35
C ALA A 178 13.14 -5.40 -14.29
N GLY A 179 13.59 -6.66 -14.36
CA GLY A 179 15.01 -7.01 -14.34
C GLY A 179 15.53 -7.53 -13.00
N HIS A 180 14.68 -7.62 -11.98
CA HIS A 180 14.98 -8.39 -10.76
C HIS A 180 14.95 -9.90 -11.04
N VAL A 181 15.75 -10.65 -10.28
CA VAL A 181 16.10 -12.04 -10.60
C VAL A 181 14.91 -12.98 -10.38
N SER A 182 14.18 -12.76 -9.30
CA SER A 182 13.05 -13.58 -8.90
C SER A 182 12.09 -12.78 -8.03
N GLN A 183 10.85 -13.24 -7.99
CA GLN A 183 9.80 -12.68 -7.15
C GLN A 183 9.01 -13.83 -6.54
N SER A 184 8.53 -13.64 -5.32
CA SER A 184 7.56 -14.53 -4.69
C SER A 184 6.43 -13.70 -4.10
N CYS A 185 5.20 -14.06 -4.46
CA CYS A 185 4.00 -13.38 -4.02
C CYS A 185 3.38 -14.08 -2.81
N GLN A 186 3.08 -13.32 -1.75
CA GLN A 186 2.55 -13.81 -0.48
C GLN A 186 1.24 -13.11 -0.17
N TYR A 187 0.20 -13.83 0.25
CA TYR A 187 -1.08 -13.24 0.68
C TYR A 187 -0.97 -12.62 2.08
N LEU A 188 -0.07 -11.64 2.22
CA LEU A 188 0.26 -10.95 3.47
C LEU A 188 0.12 -9.44 3.30
N GLY A 189 -0.34 -8.78 4.36
CA GLY A 189 -0.30 -7.32 4.46
C GLY A 189 1.12 -6.80 4.63
N HIS A 190 1.34 -5.53 4.28
CA HIS A 190 2.65 -4.87 4.25
C HIS A 190 3.42 -5.04 5.56
N GLY A 191 2.74 -4.81 6.69
CA GLY A 191 3.32 -4.91 8.03
C GLY A 191 3.62 -6.33 8.49
N LEU A 192 3.06 -7.36 7.84
CA LEU A 192 3.22 -8.77 8.22
C LEU A 192 4.32 -9.47 7.41
N LEU A 193 4.66 -8.97 6.21
CA LEU A 193 5.70 -9.56 5.36
C LEU A 193 7.02 -9.91 6.10
N PRO A 194 7.60 -9.06 6.96
CA PRO A 194 8.84 -9.38 7.65
C PRO A 194 8.68 -10.25 8.91
N TYR A 195 7.45 -10.53 9.37
CA TYR A 195 7.20 -11.20 10.65
C TYR A 195 6.41 -12.50 10.54
N ALA A 196 5.55 -12.63 9.53
CA ALA A 196 4.78 -13.83 9.29
C ALA A 196 5.70 -14.98 8.87
N ALA A 197 5.37 -16.21 9.29
CA ALA A 197 6.17 -17.39 9.02
C ALA A 197 6.38 -17.57 7.51
N GLU A 198 5.32 -17.36 6.72
CA GLU A 198 5.35 -17.48 5.26
C GLU A 198 6.36 -16.52 4.62
N GLY A 199 6.38 -15.25 5.05
CA GLY A 199 7.33 -14.25 4.55
C GLY A 199 8.77 -14.55 4.96
N VAL A 200 8.98 -14.98 6.20
CA VAL A 200 10.31 -15.36 6.73
C VAL A 200 10.85 -16.61 6.05
N GLU A 201 10.01 -17.61 5.78
CA GLU A 201 10.41 -18.86 5.12
C GLU A 201 10.82 -18.60 3.66
N VAL A 202 10.08 -17.77 2.93
CA VAL A 202 10.45 -17.35 1.57
C VAL A 202 11.76 -16.57 1.57
N ALA A 203 11.92 -15.60 2.47
CA ALA A 203 13.17 -14.86 2.59
C ALA A 203 14.34 -15.81 2.93
N THR A 204 14.12 -16.78 3.81
CA THR A 204 15.12 -17.80 4.18
C THR A 204 15.48 -18.71 3.00
N HIS A 205 14.51 -19.07 2.17
CA HIS A 205 14.76 -19.81 0.92
C HIS A 205 15.65 -18.99 -0.03
N PHE A 206 15.35 -17.70 -0.21
CA PHE A 206 16.13 -16.81 -1.07
C PHE A 206 17.56 -16.52 -0.59
N VAL A 207 17.91 -16.84 0.65
CA VAL A 207 19.31 -16.83 1.12
C VAL A 207 20.15 -17.89 0.38
N LYS A 208 19.55 -19.05 0.05
CA LYS A 208 20.28 -20.20 -0.52
C LYS A 208 19.98 -20.43 -2.01
N ASN A 209 18.80 -20.00 -2.44
CA ASN A 209 18.20 -20.37 -3.71
C ASN A 209 17.79 -19.11 -4.47
N ALA A 210 17.85 -19.10 -5.79
CA ALA A 210 17.42 -17.95 -6.60
C ALA A 210 16.01 -18.13 -7.17
N GLU A 211 15.62 -19.38 -7.36
CA GLU A 211 14.33 -19.80 -7.88
C GLU A 211 13.20 -19.55 -6.88
N GLU A 212 12.02 -19.21 -7.40
CA GLU A 212 10.82 -19.04 -6.60
C GLU A 212 10.47 -20.35 -5.84
N PRO A 213 10.19 -20.28 -4.52
CA PRO A 213 9.76 -21.45 -3.76
C PRO A 213 8.34 -21.87 -4.19
N THR A 214 8.23 -22.99 -4.90
CA THR A 214 6.94 -23.52 -5.41
C THR A 214 6.09 -24.23 -4.34
N PHE A 215 6.58 -24.35 -3.10
CA PHE A 215 5.95 -25.12 -2.02
C PHE A 215 5.27 -24.26 -0.94
N LEU A 216 5.34 -22.91 -1.03
CA LEU A 216 4.88 -21.98 0.03
C LEU A 216 3.65 -21.13 -0.34
N THR A 217 2.83 -21.54 -1.31
CA THR A 217 1.59 -20.81 -1.62
C THR A 217 0.53 -21.07 -0.54
N GLY A 218 0.51 -20.24 0.51
CA GLY A 218 -0.56 -20.24 1.50
C GLY A 218 -1.93 -20.03 0.83
N GLY A 219 -2.90 -20.88 1.16
CA GLY A 219 -4.17 -21.02 0.43
C GLY A 219 -5.27 -20.01 0.76
N SER A 220 -4.98 -18.97 1.55
CA SER A 220 -5.98 -17.98 1.97
C SER A 220 -5.88 -16.71 1.13
N ASN A 221 -6.95 -16.40 0.41
CA ASN A 221 -7.09 -15.16 -0.36
C ASN A 221 -7.68 -14.02 0.49
N LEU A 222 -7.68 -14.17 1.82
CA LEU A 222 -8.33 -13.25 2.74
C LEU A 222 -7.62 -11.89 2.70
N GLY A 223 -8.40 -10.82 2.83
CA GLY A 223 -7.87 -9.48 2.97
C GLY A 223 -8.76 -8.58 3.79
N VAL A 224 -8.21 -7.45 4.25
CA VAL A 224 -8.98 -6.45 5.00
C VAL A 224 -8.56 -5.03 4.63
N SER A 225 -9.56 -4.16 4.47
CA SER A 225 -9.38 -2.73 4.25
C SER A 225 -10.17 -1.97 5.30
N ALA A 226 -9.47 -1.17 6.10
CA ALA A 226 -10.05 -0.24 7.06
C ALA A 226 -9.80 1.20 6.60
N PRO A 227 -10.70 2.16 6.90
CA PRO A 227 -10.34 3.58 6.85
C PRO A 227 -9.14 3.82 7.76
N GLN A 228 -8.12 4.57 7.31
CA GLN A 228 -6.94 4.83 8.16
C GLN A 228 -7.25 5.73 9.35
N LEU A 229 -8.29 6.55 9.24
CA LEU A 229 -8.78 7.47 10.27
C LEU A 229 -10.30 7.34 10.39
N ILE A 230 -10.76 7.19 11.63
CA ILE A 230 -12.18 7.11 12.02
C ILE A 230 -12.40 8.17 13.10
N ARG A 231 -13.56 8.83 13.11
CA ARG A 231 -13.92 9.75 14.20
C ARG A 231 -14.61 8.99 15.31
N THR A 232 -14.38 9.37 16.56
CA THR A 232 -15.07 8.76 17.70
C THR A 232 -16.59 8.80 17.51
N GLY A 233 -17.27 7.66 17.70
CA GLY A 233 -18.71 7.54 17.47
C GLY A 233 -19.16 7.47 16.01
N ALA A 234 -18.25 7.55 15.03
CA ALA A 234 -18.58 7.28 13.65
C ALA A 234 -18.74 5.78 13.41
N ASN A 235 -19.76 5.40 12.65
CA ASN A 235 -19.90 4.04 12.14
C ASN A 235 -19.02 3.91 10.89
N ALA A 236 -17.91 3.18 11.01
CA ALA A 236 -17.08 2.81 9.88
C ALA A 236 -17.36 1.36 9.47
N GLU A 237 -17.10 1.06 8.20
CA GLU A 237 -17.17 -0.29 7.68
C GLU A 237 -15.77 -0.76 7.28
N LEU A 238 -15.43 -1.96 7.76
CA LEU A 238 -14.25 -2.71 7.35
C LEU A 238 -14.65 -3.57 6.17
N GLU A 239 -13.93 -3.44 5.06
CA GLU A 239 -14.12 -4.33 3.91
C GLU A 239 -13.25 -5.57 4.09
N ILE A 240 -13.87 -6.75 4.00
CA ILE A 240 -13.22 -8.05 4.06
C ILE A 240 -13.23 -8.64 2.65
N VAL A 241 -12.05 -8.95 2.13
CA VAL A 241 -11.87 -9.46 0.76
C VAL A 241 -11.54 -10.94 0.81
N GLY A 242 -11.95 -11.68 -0.23
CA GLY A 242 -11.67 -13.12 -0.35
C GLY A 242 -12.54 -14.00 0.56
N ALA A 243 -13.54 -13.43 1.23
CA ALA A 243 -14.53 -14.15 2.01
C ALA A 243 -15.92 -14.11 1.38
N THR A 244 -16.63 -15.23 1.48
CA THR A 244 -18.05 -15.36 1.12
C THR A 244 -18.88 -15.63 2.38
N SER A 245 -20.21 -15.63 2.27
CA SER A 245 -21.11 -15.98 3.37
C SER A 245 -20.91 -17.39 3.94
N GLU A 246 -20.21 -18.28 3.21
CA GLU A 246 -19.89 -19.65 3.65
C GLU A 246 -18.51 -19.75 4.33
N THR A 247 -17.72 -18.67 4.33
CA THR A 247 -16.39 -18.63 4.94
C THR A 247 -16.52 -18.42 6.45
N ASP A 248 -15.86 -19.24 7.28
CA ASP A 248 -15.78 -19.03 8.74
C ASP A 248 -14.83 -17.87 9.06
N VAL A 249 -15.30 -16.63 8.89
CA VAL A 249 -14.52 -15.42 9.14
C VAL A 249 -14.71 -14.95 10.57
N ARG A 250 -13.59 -14.70 11.25
CA ARG A 250 -13.52 -14.10 12.58
C ARG A 250 -12.84 -12.75 12.47
N VAL A 251 -13.53 -11.72 12.96
CA VAL A 251 -13.02 -10.35 13.01
C VAL A 251 -12.81 -9.97 14.47
N ALA A 252 -11.61 -9.48 14.77
CA ALA A 252 -11.28 -8.93 16.08
C ALA A 252 -10.68 -7.53 15.90
N ILE A 253 -11.12 -6.59 16.74
CA ILE A 253 -10.49 -5.27 16.88
C ILE A 253 -9.66 -5.32 18.16
N LEU A 254 -8.38 -5.01 18.04
CA LEU A 254 -7.40 -5.03 19.11
C LEU A 254 -6.93 -3.61 19.43
N ASP A 255 -6.69 -3.33 20.71
CA ASP A 255 -6.01 -2.11 21.15
C ASP A 255 -4.48 -2.19 20.91
N GLU A 256 -3.75 -1.14 21.29
CA GLU A 256 -2.28 -1.09 21.19
C GLU A 256 -1.56 -2.16 22.03
N ALA A 257 -2.20 -2.66 23.09
CA ALA A 257 -1.68 -3.74 23.92
C ALA A 257 -1.98 -5.13 23.33
N GLY A 258 -2.69 -5.20 22.20
CA GLY A 258 -3.10 -6.45 21.57
C GLY A 258 -4.26 -7.14 22.28
N GLN A 259 -5.02 -6.42 23.11
CA GLN A 259 -6.23 -6.94 23.74
C GLN A 259 -7.42 -6.76 22.80
N VAL A 260 -8.28 -7.78 22.72
CA VAL A 260 -9.49 -7.71 21.91
C VAL A 260 -10.49 -6.79 22.61
N VAL A 261 -10.77 -5.65 21.98
CA VAL A 261 -11.74 -4.65 22.47
C VAL A 261 -13.11 -4.80 21.80
N ALA A 262 -13.17 -5.39 20.61
CA ALA A 262 -14.43 -5.73 19.94
C ALA A 262 -14.29 -6.95 19.02
N GLN A 263 -15.41 -7.62 18.75
CA GLN A 263 -15.51 -8.73 17.81
C GLN A 263 -16.69 -8.51 16.86
N PRO A 264 -16.50 -7.68 15.82
CA PRO A 264 -17.56 -7.40 14.86
C PRO A 264 -18.06 -8.67 14.15
N THR A 265 -19.37 -8.73 13.91
CA THR A 265 -19.94 -9.80 13.11
C THR A 265 -19.64 -9.55 11.64
N PHE A 266 -19.02 -10.53 10.98
CA PHE A 266 -18.88 -10.56 9.54
C PHE A 266 -20.25 -10.71 8.87
N VAL A 267 -20.54 -9.87 7.89
CA VAL A 267 -21.77 -9.92 7.10
C VAL A 267 -21.46 -9.79 5.61
N THR A 268 -22.23 -10.48 4.76
CA THR A 268 -22.22 -10.24 3.32
C THR A 268 -23.51 -9.50 2.94
N GLN A 269 -23.39 -8.28 2.43
CA GLN A 269 -24.52 -7.44 2.02
C GLN A 269 -24.28 -6.85 0.64
N ALA A 270 -25.27 -6.95 -0.25
CA ALA A 270 -25.20 -6.44 -1.63
C ALA A 270 -23.95 -6.90 -2.42
N GLY A 271 -23.44 -8.10 -2.14
CA GLY A 271 -22.23 -8.65 -2.76
C GLY A 271 -20.91 -8.15 -2.16
N GLN A 272 -20.96 -7.33 -1.12
CA GLN A 272 -19.80 -6.88 -0.35
C GLN A 272 -19.70 -7.66 0.96
N SER A 273 -18.47 -7.94 1.37
CA SER A 273 -18.12 -8.65 2.59
C SER A 273 -17.60 -7.61 3.59
N LEU A 274 -18.36 -7.38 4.67
CA LEU A 274 -18.21 -6.22 5.55
C LEU A 274 -18.20 -6.63 7.02
N ALA A 275 -17.56 -5.80 7.85
CA ALA A 275 -17.67 -5.85 9.31
C ALA A 275 -17.70 -4.44 9.89
N PRO A 276 -18.64 -4.11 10.80
CA PRO A 276 -18.70 -2.77 11.38
C PRO A 276 -17.51 -2.52 12.31
N ALA A 277 -16.95 -1.31 12.22
CA ALA A 277 -15.98 -0.80 13.19
C ALA A 277 -16.56 0.46 13.85
N SER A 278 -16.84 0.36 15.14
CA SER A 278 -17.20 1.48 15.99
C SER A 278 -16.38 1.41 17.26
N THR A 279 -15.74 2.51 17.61
CA THR A 279 -14.93 2.65 18.82
C THR A 279 -15.26 3.99 19.46
N ASP A 280 -15.62 3.95 20.74
CA ASP A 280 -15.93 5.14 21.54
C ASP A 280 -14.67 5.76 22.18
N GLU A 281 -13.52 5.09 22.01
CA GLU A 281 -12.23 5.50 22.54
C GLU A 281 -11.31 5.97 21.43
N GLU A 282 -10.56 7.04 21.72
CA GLU A 282 -9.44 7.47 20.87
C GLU A 282 -8.28 6.49 20.99
N GLY A 283 -7.54 6.31 19.90
CA GLY A 283 -6.34 5.49 19.91
C GLY A 283 -6.06 4.82 18.57
N ILE A 284 -5.02 3.99 18.55
CA ILE A 284 -4.69 3.14 17.41
C ILE A 284 -5.27 1.76 17.67
N PHE A 285 -6.05 1.27 16.71
CA PHE A 285 -6.64 -0.05 16.75
C PHE A 285 -6.13 -0.90 15.60
N THR A 286 -6.04 -2.19 15.83
CA THR A 286 -5.70 -3.18 14.81
C THR A 286 -6.89 -4.07 14.55
N VAL A 287 -7.32 -4.16 13.30
CA VAL A 287 -8.28 -5.17 12.86
C VAL A 287 -7.49 -6.42 12.50
N ARG A 288 -7.85 -7.54 13.10
CA ARG A 288 -7.40 -8.88 12.72
C ARG A 288 -8.56 -9.65 12.10
N VAL A 289 -8.34 -10.21 10.93
CA VAL A 289 -9.29 -11.07 10.23
C VAL A 289 -8.66 -12.44 10.01
N ASP A 290 -9.36 -13.48 10.46
CA ASP A 290 -8.90 -14.86 10.43
C ASP A 290 -9.99 -15.76 9.85
N ASN A 291 -9.61 -16.75 9.03
CA ASN A 291 -10.51 -17.78 8.50
C ASN A 291 -10.05 -19.21 8.84
N GLY A 292 -9.09 -19.36 9.77
CA GLY A 292 -8.49 -20.63 10.16
C GLY A 292 -7.48 -21.19 9.15
N HIS A 293 -7.16 -20.45 8.08
CA HIS A 293 -6.23 -20.88 7.04
C HIS A 293 -5.10 -19.86 6.86
N GLY A 294 -3.89 -20.21 7.30
CA GLY A 294 -2.69 -19.35 7.19
C GLY A 294 -2.60 -18.28 8.28
N THR A 295 -1.67 -17.34 8.12
CA THR A 295 -1.52 -16.19 9.02
C THR A 295 -2.73 -15.24 8.91
N PRO A 296 -3.35 -14.81 10.04
CA PRO A 296 -4.41 -13.81 10.03
C PRO A 296 -3.97 -12.51 9.36
N VAL A 297 -4.89 -11.86 8.65
CA VAL A 297 -4.62 -10.58 8.01
C VAL A 297 -4.90 -9.46 8.98
N GLU A 298 -3.96 -8.51 9.06
CA GLU A 298 -4.08 -7.37 9.96
C GLU A 298 -3.95 -6.04 9.21
N THR A 299 -4.75 -5.06 9.63
CA THR A 299 -4.61 -3.66 9.25
C THR A 299 -4.89 -2.78 10.45
N SER A 300 -4.36 -1.56 10.47
CA SER A 300 -4.56 -0.64 11.60
C SER A 300 -5.27 0.64 11.15
N TYR A 301 -6.06 1.20 12.05
CA TYR A 301 -6.70 2.50 11.89
C TYR A 301 -6.53 3.31 13.17
N MET A 302 -6.68 4.63 13.04
CA MET A 302 -6.63 5.57 14.15
C MET A 302 -8.01 6.15 14.41
N VAL A 303 -8.34 6.37 15.68
CA VAL A 303 -9.59 6.99 16.13
C VAL A 303 -9.26 8.29 16.85
N LEU A 304 -9.86 9.38 16.40
CA LEU A 304 -9.69 10.71 17.00
C LEU A 304 -11.05 11.32 17.31
N SER A 305 -11.12 12.08 18.40
CA SER A 305 -12.23 12.98 18.70
C SER A 305 -12.25 14.16 17.72
N GLU A 306 -13.36 14.91 17.74
CA GLU A 306 -13.49 16.16 16.98
C GLU A 306 -12.59 17.28 17.52
#